data_AF-A0A645DKL4-F1
#
_entry.id   AF-A0A645DKL4-F1
#
_cell.length_a   1.000
_cell.length_b   1.000
_cell.length_c   1.000
_cell.angle_alpha   90.00
_cell.angle_beta   90.00
_cell.angle_gamma   90.00
#
_symmetry.space_group_name_H-M   'P 1'
#
loop_
_entity.id
_entity.type
_entity.pdbx_description
1 polymer ?
#
loop_
_entity_poly.entity_id
_entity_poly.type
_entity_poly.pdbx_seq_one_letter_code
_entity_poly.pdbx_strand_id
1 'polypeptide(L)'
;MKTYQQTVSKFMPERMLEYSVMGIDLLVGDKASPSVKKELNKICNSYLGSDDFSIWSLLEDKNYDALVQKSISISVFAIALMIGLIGIFNAFSTISNNLRLRKREFAVLRSVGLTPNGLDKILALEGLFFALTPIIISIPIVLFICWVMLRLTLITWTEFISVFPAGVILMYTVIIIASIFLSYYISSTCVKKSNVVESIKNEIV
;
A
#
# COMPACT_ATOMS: atom_id res chain seq x y z
N MET A 1 50.61 -5.82 -1.85
CA MET A 1 49.29 -6.32 -1.43
C MET A 1 49.17 -6.53 0.08
N LYS A 2 50.12 -7.21 0.76
CA LYS A 2 50.05 -7.52 2.20
C LYS A 2 49.91 -6.29 3.13
N THR A 3 50.58 -5.17 2.83
CA THR A 3 50.56 -3.95 3.66
C THR A 3 49.22 -3.20 3.61
N TYR A 4 48.53 -3.25 2.46
CA TYR A 4 47.21 -2.65 2.27
C TYR A 4 46.14 -3.42 3.05
N GLN A 5 46.13 -4.75 2.92
CA GLN A 5 45.22 -5.62 3.67
C GLN A 5 45.42 -5.51 5.19
N GLN A 6 46.66 -5.41 5.68
CA GLN A 6 46.94 -5.21 7.11
C GLN A 6 46.47 -3.85 7.68
N THR A 7 46.34 -2.84 6.82
CA THR A 7 45.86 -1.52 7.25
C THR A 7 44.34 -1.50 7.29
N VAL A 8 43.68 -2.08 6.29
CA VAL A 8 42.21 -2.18 6.21
C VAL A 8 41.63 -3.11 7.29
N SER A 9 42.36 -4.15 7.71
CA SER A 9 41.92 -5.09 8.76
C SER A 9 41.73 -4.47 10.14
N LYS A 10 42.38 -3.34 10.39
CA LYS A 10 42.28 -2.63 11.67
C LYS A 10 41.03 -1.75 11.80
N PHE A 11 40.36 -1.43 10.69
CA PHE A 11 39.26 -0.47 10.71
C PHE A 11 37.88 -1.11 10.75
N MET A 12 37.62 -2.19 9.99
CA MET A 12 36.33 -2.91 10.01
C MET A 12 36.49 -4.35 9.47
N PRO A 13 36.40 -5.41 10.28
CA PRO A 13 36.63 -6.79 9.82
C PRO A 13 35.59 -7.27 8.80
N GLU A 14 34.32 -6.83 8.89
CA GLU A 14 33.27 -7.25 7.94
C GLU A 14 33.44 -6.64 6.54
N ARG A 15 34.01 -5.44 6.41
CA ARG A 15 34.23 -4.79 5.10
C ARG A 15 35.47 -5.27 4.37
N MET A 16 36.34 -6.08 4.99
CA MET A 16 37.53 -6.61 4.29
C MET A 16 37.18 -7.50 3.11
N LEU A 17 36.10 -8.29 3.23
CA LEU A 17 35.63 -9.18 2.16
C LEU A 17 35.07 -8.38 0.98
N GLU A 18 34.43 -7.25 1.25
CA GLU A 18 33.84 -6.38 0.23
C GLU A 18 34.90 -5.65 -0.60
N TYR A 19 36.02 -5.26 0.03
CA TYR A 19 37.16 -4.59 -0.64
C TYR A 19 38.22 -5.55 -1.20
N SER A 20 38.12 -6.86 -0.95
CA SER A 20 39.03 -7.86 -1.57
C SER A 20 38.59 -8.27 -2.97
N VAL A 21 37.35 -7.96 -3.35
CA VAL A 21 36.80 -8.29 -4.68
C VAL A 21 37.06 -7.13 -5.64
N MET A 22 37.73 -7.41 -6.76
CA MET A 22 37.90 -6.44 -7.83
C MET A 22 36.57 -6.22 -8.56
N GLY A 23 35.97 -5.05 -8.41
CA GLY A 23 34.81 -4.62 -9.19
C GLY A 23 35.23 -4.15 -10.59
N ILE A 24 34.64 -4.73 -11.63
CA ILE A 24 34.84 -4.30 -13.02
C ILE A 24 33.51 -3.79 -13.56
N ASP A 25 33.40 -2.47 -13.71
CA ASP A 25 32.20 -1.82 -14.25
C ASP A 25 32.19 -1.88 -15.78
N LEU A 26 31.18 -2.54 -16.33
CA LEU A 26 31.10 -2.84 -17.74
C LEU A 26 30.25 -1.79 -18.48
N LEU A 27 30.91 -0.79 -19.07
CA LEU A 27 30.30 0.29 -19.86
C LEU A 27 30.14 -0.09 -21.33
N VAL A 28 29.37 -1.14 -21.63
CA VAL A 28 29.14 -1.63 -23.01
C VAL A 28 27.64 -1.63 -23.32
N GLY A 29 27.28 -1.30 -24.56
CA GLY A 29 25.89 -1.22 -25.00
C GLY A 29 25.10 -2.53 -24.84
N ASP A 30 23.79 -2.39 -24.62
CA ASP A 30 22.90 -3.44 -24.10
C ASP A 30 22.98 -4.80 -24.80
N LYS A 31 23.21 -4.81 -26.12
CA LYS A 31 23.28 -6.03 -26.93
C LYS A 31 24.59 -6.80 -26.80
N ALA A 32 25.69 -6.11 -26.49
CA ALA A 32 27.03 -6.70 -26.40
C ALA A 32 27.44 -7.01 -24.94
N SER A 33 26.75 -6.44 -23.96
CA SER A 33 27.02 -6.64 -22.53
C SER A 33 27.07 -8.12 -22.10
N PRO A 34 26.15 -9.01 -22.53
CA PRO A 34 26.21 -10.43 -22.12
C PRO A 34 27.42 -11.18 -22.70
N SER A 35 27.78 -10.89 -23.94
CA SER A 35 28.90 -11.52 -24.64
C SER A 35 30.25 -11.06 -24.07
N VAL A 36 30.40 -9.76 -23.82
CA VAL A 36 31.62 -9.19 -23.23
C VAL A 36 31.78 -9.62 -21.77
N LYS A 37 30.70 -9.69 -20.99
CA LYS A 37 30.73 -10.24 -19.63
C LYS A 37 31.20 -11.70 -19.61
N LYS A 38 30.79 -12.50 -20.59
CA LYS A 38 31.21 -13.91 -20.70
C LYS A 38 32.70 -14.04 -21.02
N GLU A 39 33.22 -13.20 -21.92
CA GLU A 39 34.67 -13.18 -22.21
C GLU A 39 35.50 -12.67 -21.03
N LEU A 40 35.06 -11.59 -20.38
CA LEU A 40 35.74 -11.06 -19.21
C LEU A 40 35.74 -12.06 -18.04
N ASN A 41 34.63 -12.75 -17.78
CA ASN A 41 34.60 -13.85 -16.81
C ASN A 41 35.62 -14.95 -17.15
N LYS A 42 35.81 -15.27 -18.43
CA LYS A 42 36.78 -16.29 -18.85
C LYS A 42 38.22 -15.82 -18.64
N ILE A 43 38.51 -14.54 -18.92
CA ILE A 43 39.84 -13.94 -18.71
C ILE A 43 40.12 -13.82 -17.21
N CYS A 44 39.21 -13.27 -16.42
CA CYS A 44 39.40 -13.06 -14.99
C CYS A 44 39.56 -14.40 -14.24
N ASN A 45 38.75 -15.42 -14.54
CA ASN A 45 38.90 -16.75 -13.93
C ASN A 45 40.23 -17.45 -14.26
N SER A 46 40.96 -17.00 -15.29
CA SER A 46 42.29 -17.56 -15.60
C SER A 46 43.41 -16.99 -14.74
N TYR A 47 43.18 -15.84 -14.09
CA TYR A 47 44.18 -15.14 -13.28
C TYR A 47 43.76 -14.92 -11.81
N LEU A 48 42.46 -14.98 -11.51
CA LEU A 48 41.87 -14.70 -10.20
C LEU A 48 40.94 -15.85 -9.79
N GLY A 49 40.78 -16.09 -8.48
CA GLY A 49 39.74 -16.97 -7.97
C GLY A 49 38.36 -16.43 -8.33
N SER A 50 37.37 -17.31 -8.53
CA SER A 50 35.99 -16.91 -8.88
C SER A 50 35.35 -15.97 -7.85
N ASP A 51 35.87 -15.96 -6.63
CA ASP A 51 35.37 -15.14 -5.52
C ASP A 51 36.12 -13.80 -5.39
N ASP A 52 37.18 -13.57 -6.18
CA ASP A 52 38.07 -12.39 -6.07
C ASP A 52 37.70 -11.28 -7.06
N PHE A 53 36.73 -11.48 -7.95
CA PHE A 53 36.28 -10.44 -8.90
C PHE A 53 34.76 -10.48 -9.10
N SER A 54 34.16 -9.30 -9.26
CA SER A 54 32.75 -9.14 -9.60
C SER A 54 32.61 -8.22 -10.79
N ILE A 55 31.85 -8.67 -11.80
CA ILE A 55 31.62 -7.91 -13.02
C ILE A 55 30.18 -7.42 -12.98
N TRP A 56 30.01 -6.12 -12.75
CA TRP A 56 28.72 -5.46 -12.74
C TRP A 56 28.53 -4.75 -14.08
N SER A 57 27.39 -5.00 -14.71
CA SER A 57 26.98 -4.26 -15.90
C SER A 57 25.94 -3.22 -15.50
N LEU A 58 25.99 -2.04 -16.12
CA LEU A 58 24.95 -1.01 -15.95
C LEU A 58 23.53 -1.55 -16.24
N LEU A 59 23.42 -2.59 -17.07
CA LEU A 59 22.17 -3.25 -17.40
C LEU A 59 21.65 -4.11 -16.23
N GLU A 60 22.56 -4.72 -15.48
CA GLU A 60 22.28 -5.54 -14.32
C GLU A 60 21.91 -4.67 -13.12
N ASP A 61 22.60 -3.54 -12.92
CA ASP A 61 22.23 -2.53 -11.91
C ASP A 61 20.84 -1.95 -12.16
N LYS A 62 20.53 -1.54 -13.40
CA LYS A 62 19.18 -1.07 -13.76
C LYS A 62 18.11 -2.14 -13.53
N ASN A 63 18.40 -3.40 -13.86
CA ASN A 63 17.48 -4.50 -13.62
C ASN A 63 17.33 -4.78 -12.12
N TYR A 64 18.41 -4.72 -11.35
CA TYR A 64 18.41 -4.92 -9.90
C TYR A 64 17.60 -3.82 -9.21
N ASP A 65 17.83 -2.56 -9.55
CA ASP A 65 17.05 -1.42 -9.04
C ASP A 65 15.57 -1.55 -9.39
N ALA A 66 15.25 -1.95 -10.63
CA ALA A 66 13.87 -2.19 -11.05
C ALA A 66 13.23 -3.35 -10.28
N LEU A 67 13.98 -4.42 -9.98
CA LEU A 67 13.53 -5.54 -9.17
C LEU A 67 13.29 -5.13 -7.72
N VAL A 68 14.20 -4.35 -7.13
CA VAL A 68 14.06 -3.82 -5.77
C VAL A 68 12.85 -2.89 -5.67
N GLN A 69 12.70 -1.94 -6.61
CA GLN A 69 11.53 -1.06 -6.64
C GLN A 69 10.22 -1.83 -6.82
N LYS A 70 10.19 -2.83 -7.70
CA LYS A 70 9.00 -3.68 -7.88
C LYS A 70 8.67 -4.44 -6.61
N SER A 71 9.68 -4.96 -5.92
CA SER A 71 9.51 -5.69 -4.65
C SER A 71 8.92 -4.78 -3.58
N ILE A 72 9.48 -3.58 -3.41
CA ILE A 72 8.96 -2.56 -2.48
C ILE A 72 7.52 -2.19 -2.83
N SER A 73 7.22 -1.95 -4.11
CA SER A 73 5.87 -1.58 -4.55
C SER A 73 4.84 -2.69 -4.25
N ILE A 74 5.20 -3.96 -4.44
CA ILE A 74 4.32 -5.10 -4.13
C ILE A 74 4.05 -5.19 -2.63
N SER A 75 5.09 -5.04 -1.81
CA SER A 75 4.95 -5.06 -0.35
C SER A 75 4.05 -3.93 0.16
N VAL A 76 4.26 -2.71 -0.35
CA VAL A 76 3.42 -1.55 0.02
C VAL A 76 1.96 -1.78 -0.41
N PHE A 77 1.74 -2.30 -1.62
CA PHE A 77 0.39 -2.60 -2.10
C PHE A 77 -0.30 -3.68 -1.26
N ALA A 78 0.41 -4.74 -0.87
CA ALA A 78 -0.13 -5.79 0.00
C ALA A 78 -0.56 -5.24 1.37
N ILE A 79 0.27 -4.40 1.99
CA ILE A 79 -0.04 -3.75 3.28
C ILE A 79 -1.25 -2.82 3.13
N ALA A 80 -1.27 -1.99 2.08
CA ALA A 80 -2.38 -1.08 1.80
C ALA A 80 -3.70 -1.85 1.59
N LEU A 81 -3.65 -3.00 0.92
CA LEU A 81 -4.81 -3.87 0.73
C LEU A 81 -5.28 -4.45 2.07
N MET A 82 -4.39 -4.96 2.91
CA MET A 82 -4.75 -5.47 4.24
C MET A 82 -5.41 -4.40 5.11
N ILE A 83 -4.81 -3.22 5.20
CA ILE A 83 -5.37 -2.09 5.97
C ILE A 83 -6.73 -1.68 5.39
N GLY A 84 -6.86 -1.68 4.07
CA GLY A 84 -8.13 -1.45 3.38
C GLY A 84 -9.22 -2.42 3.80
N LEU A 85 -8.93 -3.72 3.75
CA LEU A 85 -9.88 -4.75 4.17
C LEU A 85 -10.28 -4.58 5.64
N ILE A 86 -9.31 -4.34 6.53
CA ILE A 86 -9.57 -4.09 7.95
C ILE A 86 -10.50 -2.87 8.10
N GLY A 87 -10.23 -1.79 7.36
CA GLY A 87 -11.09 -0.60 7.34
C GLY A 87 -12.52 -0.90 6.89
N ILE A 88 -12.69 -1.70 5.83
CA ILE A 88 -14.00 -2.11 5.32
C ILE A 88 -14.75 -2.96 6.36
N PHE A 89 -14.09 -3.94 6.98
CA PHE A 89 -14.69 -4.75 8.05
C PHE A 89 -15.10 -3.91 9.26
N ASN A 90 -14.27 -2.94 9.65
CA ASN A 90 -14.58 -2.02 10.74
C ASN A 90 -15.77 -1.12 10.40
N ALA A 91 -15.83 -0.59 9.18
CA ALA A 91 -16.97 0.19 8.71
C ALA A 91 -18.25 -0.65 8.75
N PHE A 92 -18.21 -1.88 8.22
CA PHE A 92 -19.35 -2.79 8.21
C PHE A 92 -19.86 -3.11 9.62
N SER A 93 -18.94 -3.44 10.53
CA SER A 93 -19.25 -3.75 11.93
C SER A 93 -19.85 -2.54 12.65
N THR A 94 -19.29 -1.36 12.41
CA THR A 94 -19.77 -0.10 13.00
C THR A 94 -21.17 0.26 12.50
N ILE A 95 -21.41 0.20 11.18
CA ILE A 95 -22.71 0.51 10.59
C ILE A 95 -23.78 -0.47 11.10
N SER A 96 -23.48 -1.77 11.06
CA SER A 96 -24.41 -2.81 11.51
C SER A 96 -24.76 -2.67 12.99
N ASN A 97 -23.79 -2.32 13.83
CA ASN A 97 -24.02 -2.07 15.25
C ASN A 97 -24.87 -0.81 15.50
N ASN A 98 -24.55 0.31 14.85
CA ASN A 98 -25.31 1.56 14.98
C ASN A 98 -26.77 1.38 14.56
N LEU A 99 -27.01 0.68 13.46
CA LEU A 99 -28.37 0.37 12.99
C LEU A 99 -29.15 -0.51 13.98
N ARG A 100 -28.47 -1.47 14.62
CA ARG A 100 -29.08 -2.34 15.63
C ARG A 100 -29.50 -1.54 16.86
N LEU A 101 -28.66 -0.62 17.33
CA LEU A 101 -28.96 0.25 18.48
C LEU A 101 -30.15 1.19 18.19
N ARG A 102 -30.25 1.70 16.96
CA ARG A 102 -31.32 2.62 16.53
C ARG A 102 -32.62 1.94 16.06
N LYS A 103 -32.72 0.61 16.16
CA LYS A 103 -33.94 -0.11 15.75
C LYS A 103 -35.22 0.42 16.39
N ARG A 104 -35.18 0.81 17.67
CA ARG A 104 -36.34 1.35 18.38
C ARG A 104 -36.76 2.71 17.82
N GLU A 105 -35.80 3.58 17.52
CA GLU A 105 -36.05 4.88 16.88
C GLU A 105 -36.69 4.69 15.50
N PHE A 106 -36.20 3.73 14.70
CA PHE A 106 -36.79 3.42 13.40
C PHE A 106 -38.21 2.84 13.51
N ALA A 107 -38.50 2.03 14.54
CA ALA A 107 -39.84 1.53 14.79
C ALA A 107 -40.82 2.66 15.14
N VAL A 108 -40.39 3.63 15.94
CA VAL A 108 -41.18 4.83 16.27
C VAL A 108 -41.38 5.71 15.03
N LEU A 109 -40.35 5.95 14.23
CA LEU A 109 -40.50 6.71 12.98
C LEU A 109 -41.48 6.03 12.02
N ARG A 110 -41.47 4.69 11.97
CA ARG A 110 -42.42 3.92 11.17
C ARG A 110 -43.87 4.03 11.68
N SER A 111 -44.09 4.14 12.99
CA SER A 111 -45.44 4.33 13.54
C SER A 111 -46.01 5.73 13.27
N VAL A 112 -45.16 6.73 13.11
CA VAL A 112 -45.55 8.10 12.70
C VAL A 112 -45.76 8.22 11.17
N GLY A 113 -45.51 7.14 10.41
CA GLY A 113 -45.79 7.08 8.98
C GLY A 113 -44.57 7.14 8.07
N LEU A 114 -43.34 6.95 8.59
CA LEU A 114 -42.15 6.87 7.75
C LEU A 114 -42.23 5.66 6.80
N THR A 115 -42.16 5.93 5.50
CA THR A 115 -42.12 4.89 4.47
C THR A 115 -40.76 4.17 4.47
N PRO A 116 -40.70 2.87 4.08
CA PRO A 116 -39.44 2.13 3.98
C PRO A 116 -38.39 2.81 3.08
N ASN A 117 -38.85 3.50 2.03
CA ASN A 117 -38.00 4.27 1.12
C ASN A 117 -37.45 5.55 1.78
N GLY A 118 -38.20 6.14 2.72
CA GLY A 118 -37.73 7.28 3.53
C GLY A 118 -36.59 6.86 4.46
N LEU A 119 -36.68 5.67 5.06
CA LEU A 119 -35.60 5.11 5.87
C LEU A 119 -34.31 4.93 5.06
N ASP A 120 -34.40 4.38 3.84
CA ASP A 120 -33.22 4.21 2.98
C ASP A 120 -32.54 5.54 2.63
N LYS A 121 -33.32 6.61 2.40
CA LYS A 121 -32.76 7.94 2.13
C LYS A 121 -31.98 8.49 3.33
N ILE A 122 -32.49 8.30 4.54
CA ILE A 122 -31.81 8.71 5.77
C ILE A 122 -30.49 7.94 5.92
N LEU A 123 -30.54 6.62 5.75
CA LEU A 123 -29.35 5.77 5.85
C LEU A 123 -28.31 6.07 4.77
N ALA A 124 -28.74 6.37 3.54
CA ALA A 124 -27.85 6.78 2.47
C ALA A 124 -27.17 8.12 2.75
N LEU A 125 -27.88 9.08 3.35
CA LEU A 125 -27.29 10.35 3.79
C LEU A 125 -26.27 10.13 4.90
N GLU A 126 -26.58 9.30 5.90
CA GLU A 126 -25.64 8.97 6.98
C GLU A 126 -24.37 8.30 6.42
N GLY A 127 -24.53 7.35 5.48
CA GLY A 127 -23.41 6.72 4.80
C GLY A 127 -22.57 7.67 3.95
N LEU A 128 -23.20 8.66 3.31
CA LEU A 128 -22.49 9.71 2.58
C LEU A 128 -21.64 10.57 3.52
N PHE A 129 -22.19 11.01 4.67
CA PHE A 129 -21.43 11.75 5.66
C PHE A 129 -20.28 10.92 6.24
N PHE A 130 -20.53 9.64 6.50
CA PHE A 130 -19.52 8.69 6.99
C PHE A 130 -18.38 8.47 5.99
N ALA A 131 -18.67 8.49 4.68
CA ALA A 131 -17.66 8.39 3.63
C ALA A 131 -16.91 9.72 3.37
N LEU A 132 -17.59 10.87 3.46
CA LEU A 132 -17.00 12.18 3.13
C LEU A 132 -16.07 12.72 4.24
N THR A 133 -16.47 12.56 5.50
CA THR A 133 -15.67 13.05 6.65
C THR A 133 -14.20 12.60 6.63
N PRO A 134 -13.87 11.30 6.47
CA PRO A 134 -12.48 10.87 6.43
C PRO A 134 -11.73 11.37 5.19
N ILE A 135 -12.41 11.57 4.05
CA ILE A 135 -11.79 12.13 2.84
C ILE A 135 -11.35 13.57 3.09
N ILE A 136 -12.24 14.38 3.65
CA ILE A 136 -11.95 15.79 3.95
C ILE A 136 -10.80 15.92 4.95
N ILE A 137 -10.73 15.03 5.95
CA ILE A 137 -9.68 15.05 6.99
C ILE A 137 -8.36 14.49 6.45
N SER A 138 -8.40 13.46 5.60
CA SER A 138 -7.19 12.81 5.09
C SER A 138 -6.43 13.67 4.08
N ILE A 139 -7.12 14.44 3.22
CA ILE A 139 -6.48 15.32 2.23
C ILE A 139 -5.41 16.24 2.85
N PRO A 140 -5.72 17.09 3.86
CA PRO A 140 -4.71 17.98 4.44
C PRO A 140 -3.60 17.21 5.15
N ILE A 141 -3.90 16.08 5.78
CA ILE A 141 -2.89 15.24 6.46
C ILE A 141 -1.90 14.67 5.43
N VAL A 142 -2.40 14.10 4.33
CA VAL A 142 -1.55 13.54 3.27
C VAL A 142 -0.74 14.64 2.59
N LEU A 143 -1.34 15.80 2.29
CA LEU A 143 -0.62 16.94 1.72
C LEU A 143 0.49 17.43 2.66
N PHE A 144 0.24 17.48 3.96
CA PHE A 144 1.24 17.87 4.95
C PHE A 144 2.42 16.87 4.99
N ILE A 145 2.13 15.57 5.00
CA ILE A 145 3.16 14.52 4.96
C ILE A 145 3.98 14.60 3.66
N CYS A 146 3.31 14.77 2.50
CA CYS A 146 3.98 14.97 1.21
C CYS A 146 4.89 16.20 1.24
N TRP A 147 4.42 17.32 1.80
CA TRP A 147 5.23 18.53 1.91
C TRP A 147 6.50 18.31 2.75
N VAL A 148 6.39 17.62 3.89
CA VAL A 148 7.57 17.27 4.73
C VAL A 148 8.52 16.34 3.98
N MET A 149 8.02 15.31 3.31
CA MET A 149 8.83 14.36 2.56
C MET A 149 9.61 15.02 1.42
N LEU A 150 8.99 15.93 0.67
CA LEU A 150 9.66 16.67 -0.40
C LEU A 150 10.76 17.59 0.12
N ARG A 151 10.59 18.16 1.32
CA ARG A 151 11.63 18.98 1.96
C ARG A 151 12.84 18.15 2.40
N LEU A 152 12.62 16.92 2.86
CA LEU A 152 13.71 16.02 3.29
C LEU A 152 14.47 15.42 2.12
N THR A 153 13.79 15.14 1.01
CA THR A 153 14.38 14.48 -0.17
C THR A 153 14.93 15.45 -1.21
N LEU A 154 14.70 16.76 -1.04
CA LEU A 154 15.09 17.82 -1.99
C LEU A 154 14.51 17.64 -3.41
N ILE A 155 13.45 16.83 -3.53
CA ILE A 155 12.73 16.57 -4.78
C ILE A 155 11.77 17.72 -5.05
N THR A 156 11.66 18.14 -6.31
CA THR A 156 10.72 19.19 -6.72
C THR A 156 9.29 18.68 -6.85
N TRP A 157 8.30 19.55 -6.65
CA TRP A 157 6.88 19.21 -6.83
C TRP A 157 6.55 18.69 -8.22
N THR A 158 7.29 19.14 -9.24
CA THR A 158 7.15 18.72 -10.63
C THR A 158 7.61 17.29 -10.88
N GLU A 159 8.66 16.84 -10.20
CA GLU A 159 9.11 15.45 -10.28
C GLU A 159 8.15 14.53 -9.53
N PHE A 160 7.65 14.97 -8.38
CA PHE A 160 6.66 14.21 -7.62
C PHE A 160 5.35 14.00 -8.38
N ILE A 161 4.78 15.06 -8.99
CA ILE A 161 3.51 14.95 -9.70
C ILE A 161 3.59 14.01 -10.92
N SER A 162 4.77 13.91 -11.54
CA SER A 162 4.99 13.04 -12.70
C SER A 162 4.93 11.55 -12.35
N VAL A 163 5.26 11.19 -11.10
CA VAL A 163 5.28 9.80 -10.61
C VAL A 163 4.07 9.51 -9.73
N PHE A 164 3.28 10.52 -9.37
CA PHE A 164 2.15 10.39 -8.46
C PHE A 164 1.04 9.50 -9.04
N PRO A 165 0.75 8.33 -8.43
CA PRO A 165 -0.18 7.35 -8.98
C PRO A 165 -1.65 7.71 -8.66
N ALA A 166 -2.11 8.87 -9.14
CA ALA A 166 -3.44 9.40 -8.87
C ALA A 166 -4.57 8.43 -9.24
N GLY A 167 -4.41 7.69 -10.34
CA GLY A 167 -5.42 6.72 -10.82
C GLY A 167 -5.66 5.57 -9.83
N VAL A 168 -4.59 5.05 -9.22
CA VAL A 168 -4.70 3.94 -8.24
C VAL A 168 -5.40 4.42 -6.97
N ILE A 169 -5.07 5.63 -6.50
CA ILE A 169 -5.66 6.24 -5.31
C ILE A 169 -7.17 6.52 -5.53
N LEU A 170 -7.53 7.06 -6.70
CA LEU A 170 -8.93 7.29 -7.06
C LEU A 170 -9.72 5.98 -7.12
N MET A 171 -9.17 4.96 -7.79
CA MET A 171 -9.80 3.64 -7.87
C MET A 171 -10.03 3.04 -6.47
N TYR A 172 -9.03 3.10 -5.60
CA TYR A 172 -9.14 2.60 -4.22
C TYR A 172 -10.18 3.36 -3.40
N THR A 173 -10.24 4.69 -3.54
CA THR A 173 -11.24 5.53 -2.87
C THR A 173 -12.65 5.17 -3.32
N VAL A 174 -12.86 4.97 -4.63
CA VAL A 174 -14.15 4.54 -5.19
C VAL A 174 -14.56 3.16 -4.65
N ILE A 175 -13.62 2.21 -4.55
CA ILE A 175 -13.89 0.88 -3.97
C ILE A 175 -14.33 0.99 -2.52
N ILE A 176 -13.68 1.82 -1.70
CA ILE A 176 -14.07 2.02 -0.30
C ILE A 176 -15.48 2.63 -0.22
N ILE A 177 -15.75 3.69 -0.98
CA ILE A 177 -17.07 4.31 -1.01
C ILE A 177 -18.14 3.28 -1.43
N ALA A 178 -17.89 2.51 -2.48
CA ALA A 178 -18.79 1.44 -2.92
C ALA A 178 -19.03 0.39 -1.84
N SER A 179 -18.00 0.01 -1.09
CA SER A 179 -18.12 -0.95 0.03
C SER A 179 -18.99 -0.42 1.17
N ILE A 180 -18.90 0.88 1.48
CA ILE A 180 -19.75 1.53 2.50
C ILE A 180 -21.20 1.52 2.03
N PHE A 181 -21.48 1.92 0.79
CA PHE A 181 -22.84 1.86 0.23
C PHE A 181 -23.39 0.44 0.20
N LEU A 182 -22.57 -0.56 -0.15
CA LEU A 182 -22.96 -1.96 -0.12
C LEU A 182 -23.28 -2.43 1.30
N SER A 183 -22.48 -2.01 2.29
CA SER A 183 -22.74 -2.29 3.70
C SER A 183 -24.09 -1.71 4.12
N TYR A 184 -24.40 -0.46 3.77
CA TYR A 184 -25.69 0.14 4.09
C TYR A 184 -26.86 -0.57 3.41
N TYR A 185 -26.69 -0.98 2.17
CA TYR A 185 -27.72 -1.73 1.44
C TYR A 185 -28.02 -3.09 2.10
N ILE A 186 -26.97 -3.84 2.46
CA ILE A 186 -27.08 -5.14 3.14
C ILE A 186 -27.72 -4.95 4.52
N SER A 187 -27.21 -4.02 5.32
CA SER A 187 -27.68 -3.82 6.69
C SER A 187 -29.10 -3.24 6.73
N SER A 188 -29.49 -2.35 5.81
CA SER A 188 -30.88 -1.88 5.67
C SER A 188 -31.83 -3.05 5.37
N THR A 189 -31.45 -3.92 4.43
CA THR A 189 -32.27 -5.09 4.06
C THR A 189 -32.40 -6.07 5.24
N CYS A 190 -31.33 -6.26 6.00
CA CYS A 190 -31.33 -7.09 7.21
C CYS A 190 -32.28 -6.51 8.29
N VAL A 191 -32.23 -5.20 8.55
CA VAL A 191 -33.10 -4.52 9.51
C VAL A 191 -34.58 -4.61 9.08
N LYS A 192 -34.87 -4.43 7.79
CA LYS A 192 -36.24 -4.56 7.24
C LYS A 192 -36.79 -5.97 7.34
N LYS A 193 -35.96 -7.00 7.12
CA LYS A 193 -36.35 -8.41 7.22
C LYS A 193 -36.49 -8.90 8.66
N SER A 194 -35.74 -8.33 9.60
CA SER A 194 -35.92 -8.59 11.03
C SER A 194 -37.21 -7.92 11.54
N ASN A 195 -38.36 -8.43 11.11
CA ASN A 195 -39.65 -8.06 11.67
C ASN A 195 -39.68 -8.46 13.16
N VAL A 196 -39.94 -7.48 14.00
CA VAL A 196 -40.53 -7.44 15.36
C VAL A 196 -40.62 -8.75 16.17
N VAL A 197 -41.07 -9.85 15.58
CA VAL A 197 -41.26 -11.17 16.20
C VAL A 197 -39.95 -11.75 16.78
N GLU A 198 -38.83 -11.61 16.07
CA GLU A 198 -37.52 -12.09 16.58
C GLU A 198 -36.96 -11.21 17.70
N SER A 199 -37.35 -9.91 17.72
CA SER A 199 -36.88 -8.97 18.74
C SER A 199 -37.63 -9.15 20.07
N ILE A 200 -38.90 -9.57 20.03
CA ILE A 200 -39.66 -9.95 21.23
C ILE A 200 -39.24 -11.34 21.74
N LYS A 201 -38.92 -12.29 20.85
CA LYS A 201 -38.53 -13.65 21.24
C LYS A 201 -37.15 -13.71 21.93
N ASN A 202 -36.23 -12.81 21.58
CA ASN A 202 -34.90 -12.76 22.20
C ASN A 202 -34.84 -11.98 23.52
N GLU A 203 -35.93 -11.35 23.97
CA GLU A 203 -36.02 -10.72 25.30
C GLU A 203 -36.65 -11.64 26.36
N ILE A 204 -37.21 -12.80 25.97
CA ILE A 204 -37.89 -13.74 26.88
C ILE A 204 -36.95 -14.91 27.29
N VAL A 205 -35.70 -14.91 26.85
CA VAL A 205 -34.68 -15.91 27.24
C VAL A 205 -33.51 -15.22 27.94
#